data_AF-A0A914TEC9-F1
#
_entry.id   AF-A0A914TEC9-F1
#
_cell.length_a   1.000
_cell.length_b   1.000
_cell.length_c   1.000
_cell.angle_alpha   90.00
_cell.angle_beta   90.00
_cell.angle_gamma   90.00
#
_symmetry.space_group_name_H-M   'P 1'
#
loop_
_entity.id
_entity.type
_entity.pdbx_description
1 polymer ?
#
loop_
_entity_poly.entity_id
_entity_poly.type
_entity_poly.pdbx_seq_one_letter_code
_entity_poly.pdbx_strand_id
1 'polypeptide(L)' 'MGLLEGYFVPLYKFHLQVTNNEEKLKNVQFAFFLMEEAGIPKPKSRAHDIVNGDLKSTLRVLHGLFSKYKHA' A
#
# COMPACT_ATOMS: atom_id res chain seq x y z
N MET A 1 0.46 -3.06 15.93
CA MET A 1 -0.66 -2.14 15.73
C MET A 1 -0.43 -1.40 14.42
N GLY A 2 -1.46 -1.25 13.57
CA GLY A 2 -1.36 -0.56 12.27
C GLY A 2 -1.31 0.96 12.47
N LEU A 3 -0.16 1.45 12.92
CA LEU A 3 0.14 2.87 13.10
C LEU A 3 0.98 3.34 11.92
N LEU A 4 0.38 4.14 11.05
CA LEU A 4 1.10 5.01 10.13
C LEU A 4 0.92 6.44 10.66
N GLU A 5 2.03 7.15 10.90
CA GLU A 5 2.05 8.58 11.29
C GLU A 5 1.11 9.00 12.44
N GLY A 6 0.85 8.11 13.39
CA GLY A 6 0.07 8.42 14.60
C GLY A 6 -1.44 8.28 14.46
N TYR A 7 -1.96 7.79 13.32
CA TYR A 7 -3.38 7.46 13.15
C TYR A 7 -3.62 5.95 13.10
N PHE A 8 -4.80 5.54 13.58
CA PHE A 8 -5.23 4.15 13.60
C PHE A 8 -6.04 3.85 12.35
N VAL A 9 -5.62 2.83 11.59
CA VAL A 9 -6.43 2.26 10.52
C VAL A 9 -7.39 1.23 11.12
N PRO A 10 -8.71 1.43 11.04
CA PRO A 10 -9.67 0.46 11.58
C PRO A 10 -9.57 -0.89 10.88
N LEU A 11 -9.61 -1.98 11.66
CA LEU A 11 -9.47 -3.36 11.16
C LEU A 11 -10.53 -3.77 10.14
N TYR A 12 -11.68 -3.08 10.11
CA TYR A 12 -12.73 -3.32 9.12
C TYR A 12 -12.46 -2.66 7.76
N LYS A 13 -11.46 -1.78 7.64
CA LYS A 13 -11.13 -1.10 6.37
C LYS A 13 -10.24 -1.93 5.44
N PHE A 14 -9.68 -3.04 5.92
CA PHE A 14 -8.83 -3.91 5.13
C PHE A 14 -9.05 -5.37 5.52
N HIS A 15 -8.79 -6.28 4.59
CA HIS A 15 -8.92 -7.72 4.81
C HIS A 15 -7.64 -8.28 5.44
N LEU A 16 -7.71 -8.78 6.67
CA LEU A 16 -6.56 -9.38 7.37
C LEU A 16 -6.16 -10.73 6.77
N GLN A 17 -7.14 -11.56 6.42
CA GLN A 17 -6.95 -12.84 5.75
C GLN A 17 -7.57 -12.75 4.37
N VAL A 18 -6.72 -12.66 3.37
CA VAL A 18 -7.15 -12.42 1.99
C VAL A 18 -7.35 -13.77 1.32
N THR A 19 -8.59 -14.11 0.99
CA THR A 19 -8.93 -15.38 0.33
C THR A 19 -9.09 -15.21 -1.18
N ASN A 20 -9.52 -14.01 -1.60
CA ASN A 20 -9.83 -13.71 -3.00
C ASN A 20 -8.88 -12.64 -3.59
N ASN A 21 -8.67 -12.70 -4.91
CA ASN A 21 -7.86 -11.70 -5.61
C ASN A 21 -8.48 -10.29 -5.57
N GLU A 22 -9.81 -10.19 -5.52
CA GLU A 22 -10.51 -8.91 -5.37
C GLU A 22 -10.25 -8.27 -4.01
N GLU A 23 -10.20 -9.07 -2.93
CA GLU A 23 -9.86 -8.59 -1.60
C GLU A 23 -8.40 -8.10 -1.54
N LYS A 24 -7.48 -8.80 -2.23
CA LYS A 24 -6.09 -8.35 -2.37
C LYS A 24 -6.02 -7.00 -3.07
N LEU A 25 -6.79 -6.85 -4.16
CA LEU A 25 -6.86 -5.60 -4.90
C LEU A 25 -7.38 -4.45 -4.04
N LYS A 26 -8.45 -4.67 -3.26
CA LYS A 26 -8.98 -3.68 -2.32
C LYS A 26 -7.95 -3.25 -1.29
N ASN A 27 -7.21 -4.19 -0.70
CA ASN A 27 -6.15 -3.88 0.27
C ASN A 27 -5.02 -3.05 -0.36
N VAL A 28 -4.57 -3.41 -1.58
CA VAL A 28 -3.51 -2.66 -2.28
C VAL A 28 -3.99 -1.26 -2.68
N GLN A 29 -5.23 -1.13 -3.17
CA GLN A 29 -5.83 0.17 -3.48
C GLN A 29 -5.94 1.04 -2.23
N PHE A 30 -6.34 0.45 -1.10
CA PHE A 30 -6.41 1.14 0.18
C PHE A 30 -5.03 1.57 0.67
N ALA A 31 -3.99 0.76 0.49
CA ALA A 31 -2.61 1.15 0.77
C ALA A 31 -2.16 2.34 -0.08
N PHE A 32 -2.51 2.38 -1.37
CA PHE A 32 -2.21 3.53 -2.23
C PHE A 32 -2.93 4.81 -1.81
N PHE A 33 -4.17 4.69 -1.34
CA PHE A 33 -4.89 5.83 -0.77
C PHE A 33 -4.17 6.35 0.48
N LEU A 34 -3.77 5.48 1.40
CA LEU A 34 -3.00 5.87 2.59
C LEU A 34 -1.64 6.50 2.24
N MET A 35 -0.98 6.02 1.19
CA MET A 35 0.27 6.61 0.72
C MET A 35 0.04 8.05 0.22
N GLU A 36 -1.04 8.32 -0.51
CA GLU A 36 -1.39 9.66 -0.98
C GLU A 36 -1.69 10.60 0.19
N GLU A 37 -2.46 10.13 1.18
CA GLU A 37 -2.76 10.88 2.41
C GLU A 37 -1.50 11.15 3.26
N ALA A 38 -0.51 10.25 3.24
CA ALA A 38 0.80 10.43 3.87
C ALA A 38 1.74 11.37 3.06
N GLY A 39 1.25 11.96 1.96
CA GLY A 39 2.02 12.85 1.09
C GLY A 39 3.07 12.13 0.23
N ILE A 40 2.93 10.81 0.06
CA ILE A 40 3.76 10.03 -0.86
C ILE A 40 3.10 10.07 -2.24
N PRO A 41 3.80 10.52 -3.30
CA PRO A 41 3.21 10.58 -4.62
C PRO A 41 2.74 9.20 -5.07
N LYS A 42 1.48 9.13 -5.52
CA LYS A 42 0.85 7.89 -5.95
C LYS A 42 1.73 7.15 -6.96
N PRO A 43 2.08 5.87 -6.69
CA PRO A 43 2.91 5.11 -7.60
C PRO A 43 2.21 4.94 -8.96
N LYS A 44 2.97 5.06 -10.06
CA LYS A 44 2.45 4.84 -11.43
C LYS A 44 2.01 3.40 -11.71
N SER A 45 2.35 2.47 -10.82
CA SER A 45 2.00 1.05 -10.93
C SER A 45 0.52 0.84 -10.64
N ARG A 46 -0.16 0.00 -11.43
CA ARG A 46 -1.56 -0.33 -11.17
C ARG A 46 -1.63 -1.28 -9.97
N ALA A 47 -2.69 -1.17 -9.19
CA ALA A 47 -2.90 -2.07 -8.05
C ALA A 47 -2.95 -3.55 -8.51
N HIS A 48 -3.47 -3.81 -9.73
CA HIS A 48 -3.42 -5.14 -10.35
C HIS A 48 -2.00 -5.67 -10.56
N ASP A 49 -1.04 -4.83 -10.94
CA ASP A 49 0.33 -5.27 -11.17
C ASP A 49 0.98 -5.75 -9.87
N ILE A 50 0.67 -5.07 -8.76
CA ILE A 50 1.10 -5.48 -7.41
C ILE A 50 0.41 -6.77 -6.96
N VAL A 51 -0.90 -6.90 -7.17
CA VAL A 51 -1.66 -8.12 -6.82
C VAL A 51 -1.16 -9.34 -7.61
N ASN A 52 -0.76 -9.13 -8.87
CA ASN A 52 -0.20 -10.15 -9.73
C ASN A 52 1.29 -10.47 -9.43
N GLY A 53 1.92 -9.74 -8.52
CA GLY A 53 3.31 -9.99 -8.12
C GLY A 53 4.36 -9.45 -9.09
N ASP A 54 4.06 -8.41 -9.88
CA ASP A 54 5.05 -7.79 -10.74
C ASP A 54 6.20 -7.19 -9.91
N LEU A 55 7.40 -7.74 -10.09
CA LEU A 55 8.58 -7.37 -9.32
C LEU A 55 8.96 -5.90 -9.55
N LYS A 56 8.89 -5.43 -10.80
CA LYS A 56 9.29 -4.06 -11.17
C LYS A 56 8.40 -3.02 -10.50
N SER A 57 7.09 -3.26 -10.52
CA SER A 57 6.11 -2.40 -9.85
C SER A 57 6.26 -2.44 -8.33
N THR A 58 6.44 -3.62 -7.75
CA THR A 58 6.61 -3.79 -6.31
C THR A 58 7.85 -3.05 -5.81
N LEU A 59 8.99 -3.18 -6.49
CA LEU A 59 10.22 -2.50 -6.12
C LEU A 59 10.11 -0.97 -6.20
N ARG A 60 9.36 -0.42 -7.16
CA ARG A 60 9.13 1.04 -7.23
C ARG A 60 8.36 1.57 -6.04
N VAL A 61 7.29 0.86 -5.64
CA VAL A 61 6.49 1.22 -4.46
C VAL A 61 7.35 1.15 -3.20
N LEU A 62 8.09 0.06 -3.01
CA LEU A 62 9.00 -0.12 -1.88
C LEU A 62 10.10 0.94 -1.85
N HIS A 63 10.68 1.29 -2.99
CA HIS A 63 11.68 2.34 -3.07
C HIS A 63 11.11 3.73 -2.73
N GLY A 64 9.87 4.03 -3.14
CA GLY A 64 9.18 5.26 -2.76
C GLY A 64 8.96 5.36 -1.24
N LEU A 65 8.49 4.28 -0.62
CA LEU A 65 8.35 4.18 0.83
C LEU A 65 9.72 4.33 1.53
N PHE A 66 10.71 3.58 1.07
CA PHE A 66 12.06 3.62 1.63
C PHE A 66 12.64 5.03 1.54
N SER A 67 12.57 5.71 0.39
CA SER A 67 13.14 7.05 0.24
C SER A 67 12.45 8.10 1.14
N LYS A 68 11.16 7.95 1.42
CA LYS A 68 10.42 8.84 2.33
C LYS A 68 10.81 8.62 3.79
N TYR A 69 10.91 7.37 4.22
CA TYR A 69 11.15 7.02 5.62
C TYR A 69 12.61 6.75 5.96
N LYS A 70 13.54 6.78 4.99
CA LYS A 70 14.99 6.55 5.20
C LYS A 70 15.62 7.57 6.16
N HIS A 71 15.07 8.78 6.22
CA HIS A 71 15.58 9.89 7.02
C HIS A 71 14.56 10.40 8.05
N ALA A 72 13.47 9.65 8.25
CA ALA A 72 12.44 9.94 9.24
C ALA A 72 12.80 9.35 10.60
#